data_AF-A0ABD6DHF6-F1
#
_entry.id   AF-A0ABD6DHF6-F1
#
_cell.length_a   1.000
_cell.length_b   1.000
_cell.length_c   1.000
_cell.angle_alpha   90.00
_cell.angle_beta   90.00
_cell.angle_gamma   90.00
#
_symmetry.space_group_name_H-M   'P 1'
#
loop_
_entity.id
_entity.type
_entity.pdbx_description
1 polymer ?
#
loop_
_entity_poly.entity_id
_entity_poly.type
_entity_poly.pdbx_seq_one_letter_code
_entity_poly.pdbx_strand_id
1 'polypeptide(L)'
;MVSVTYYCPYCGALTSLERDAYMADKCVTKEPLDGWEYASTTDEYEDADGVEFVCIGDAEDDPDAGCGRTFYLSFVKFEGGEPVDHRVPDIDRPRFDFLR
;
A
#
# COMPACT_ATOMS: atom_id res chain seq x y z
N MET A 1 12.15 7.37 -12.03
CA MET A 1 10.69 7.64 -12.07
C MET A 1 9.97 6.76 -13.08
N VAL A 2 9.01 5.98 -12.60
CA VAL A 2 8.09 5.10 -13.33
C VAL A 2 6.67 5.39 -12.87
N SER A 3 5.69 5.34 -13.78
CA SER A 3 4.28 5.40 -13.43
C SER A 3 3.77 4.00 -13.09
N VAL A 4 3.17 3.84 -11.92
CA VAL A 4 2.57 2.59 -11.45
C VAL A 4 1.14 2.85 -11.03
N THR A 5 0.24 1.95 -11.40
CA THR A 5 -1.19 2.09 -11.13
C THR A 5 -1.61 1.09 -10.06
N TYR A 6 -2.39 1.56 -9.08
CA TYR A 6 -2.93 0.76 -7.98
C TYR A 6 -4.43 0.67 -8.05
N TYR A 7 -4.96 -0.47 -7.60
CA TYR A 7 -6.39 -0.69 -7.48
C TYR A 7 -6.88 -0.20 -6.11
N CYS A 8 -7.90 0.64 -6.13
CA CYS A 8 -8.63 1.04 -4.93
C CYS A 8 -9.32 -0.19 -4.31
N PRO A 9 -9.05 -0.54 -3.04
CA PRO A 9 -9.64 -1.72 -2.39
C PRO A 9 -11.14 -1.56 -2.07
N TYR A 10 -11.74 -0.40 -2.34
CA TYR A 10 -13.15 -0.12 -2.12
C TYR A 10 -13.99 -0.30 -3.39
N CYS A 11 -13.60 0.33 -4.50
CA CYS A 11 -14.38 0.34 -5.75
C CYS A 11 -13.65 -0.34 -6.92
N GLY A 12 -12.38 -0.68 -6.79
CA GLY A 12 -11.57 -1.25 -7.88
C GLY A 12 -11.10 -0.24 -8.92
N ALA A 13 -11.39 1.06 -8.74
CA ALA A 13 -10.86 2.11 -9.61
C ALA A 13 -9.33 2.15 -9.55
N LEU A 14 -8.74 2.59 -10.65
CA LEU A 14 -7.30 2.72 -10.81
C LEU A 14 -6.83 4.10 -10.35
N THR A 15 -5.64 4.15 -9.74
CA THR A 15 -4.98 5.41 -9.36
C THR A 15 -3.50 5.30 -9.67
N SER A 16 -2.99 6.23 -10.46
CA SER A 16 -1.61 6.26 -10.92
C SER A 16 -0.72 7.07 -9.98
N LEU A 17 0.48 6.58 -9.71
CA LEU A 17 1.54 7.27 -8.97
C LEU A 17 2.83 7.22 -9.78
N GLU A 18 3.46 8.36 -9.96
CA GLU A 18 4.84 8.45 -10.42
C GLU A 18 5.75 8.29 -9.22
N ARG A 19 6.70 7.35 -9.25
CA ARG A 19 7.65 7.09 -8.15
C ARG A 19 8.97 6.53 -8.66
N ASP A 20 9.98 6.38 -7.82
CA ASP A 20 11.23 5.78 -8.26
C ASP A 20 11.16 4.24 -8.44
N ALA A 21 11.97 3.73 -9.36
CA ALA A 21 11.88 2.34 -9.83
C ALA A 21 12.46 1.33 -8.83
N TYR A 22 13.26 1.79 -7.86
CA TYR A 22 13.82 0.92 -6.81
C TYR A 22 12.83 0.65 -5.67
N MET A 23 11.73 1.40 -5.57
CA MET A 23 10.75 1.20 -4.52
C MET A 23 9.92 -0.06 -4.75
N ALA A 24 10.03 -1.00 -3.81
CA ALA A 24 9.27 -2.24 -3.85
C ALA A 24 7.92 -2.08 -3.13
N ASP A 25 6.84 -2.51 -3.79
CA ASP A 25 5.52 -2.59 -3.17
C ASP A 25 5.44 -3.72 -2.16
N LYS A 26 4.87 -3.43 -0.98
CA LYS A 26 4.50 -4.47 -0.02
C LYS A 26 3.04 -4.86 -0.20
N CYS A 27 2.12 -3.90 -0.09
CA CYS A 27 0.68 -4.13 -0.25
C CYS A 27 -0.13 -2.84 -0.33
N VAL A 28 -1.36 -2.96 -0.85
CA VAL A 28 -2.39 -1.92 -0.80
C VAL A 28 -3.46 -2.32 0.23
N THR A 29 -3.85 -1.38 1.09
CA THR A 29 -4.73 -1.63 2.24
C THR A 29 -5.75 -0.51 2.44
N LYS A 30 -6.84 -0.81 3.14
CA LYS A 30 -7.92 0.14 3.46
C LYS A 30 -7.61 1.02 4.67
N GLU A 31 -6.77 0.50 5.56
CA GLU A 31 -6.37 1.08 6.83
C GLU A 31 -4.84 1.08 6.88
N PRO A 32 -4.20 2.06 7.54
CA PRO A 32 -2.75 2.12 7.63
C PRO A 32 -2.20 0.92 8.41
N LEU A 33 -1.01 0.45 8.04
CA LEU A 33 -0.30 -0.57 8.78
C LEU A 33 0.29 0.01 10.07
N ASP A 34 0.27 -0.79 11.14
CA ASP A 34 0.87 -0.40 12.41
C ASP A 34 2.39 -0.28 12.26
N GLY A 35 2.96 0.86 12.65
CA GLY A 35 4.40 1.15 12.55
C GLY A 35 4.90 1.62 11.17
N TRP A 36 4.00 1.92 10.24
CA TRP A 36 4.32 2.55 8.94
C TRP A 36 3.96 4.04 8.97
N GLU A 37 4.89 4.87 8.48
CA GLU A 37 4.64 6.29 8.22
C GLU A 37 4.18 6.51 6.78
N TYR A 38 3.08 7.25 6.61
CA TYR A 38 2.48 7.54 5.31
C TYR A 38 2.58 9.02 4.98
N ALA A 39 2.92 9.32 3.73
CA ALA A 39 2.91 10.67 3.19
C ALA A 39 1.86 10.79 2.07
N SER A 40 1.37 12.00 1.80
CA SER A 40 0.45 12.22 0.69
C SER A 40 1.18 12.12 -0.65
N THR A 41 0.44 11.94 -1.74
CA THR A 41 1.00 11.95 -3.10
C THR A 41 1.69 13.26 -3.49
N THR A 42 1.45 14.35 -2.75
CA THR A 42 2.03 15.67 -2.99
C THR A 42 3.21 16.01 -2.07
N ASP A 43 3.47 15.18 -1.06
CA ASP A 43 4.59 15.33 -0.13
C ASP A 43 5.80 14.47 -0.57
N GLU A 44 6.90 14.58 0.16
CA GLU A 44 8.12 13.77 -0.01
C GLU A 44 7.89 12.33 0.47
N TYR A 45 7.05 11.57 -0.24
CA TYR A 45 6.71 10.20 0.13
C TYR A 45 7.83 9.18 -0.10
N GLU A 46 8.93 9.61 -0.73
CA GLU A 46 10.09 8.76 -0.99
C GLU A 46 10.86 8.39 0.28
N ASP A 47 10.80 9.25 1.29
CA ASP A 47 11.34 9.02 2.64
C ASP A 47 10.33 8.37 3.59
N ALA A 48 9.08 8.16 3.14
CA ALA A 48 8.02 7.55 3.93
C ALA A 48 7.96 6.02 3.73
N ASP A 49 7.37 5.31 4.69
CA ASP A 49 7.15 3.86 4.58
C ASP A 49 5.97 3.53 3.61
N GLY A 50 5.20 4.53 3.19
CA GLY A 50 4.07 4.36 2.28
C GLY A 50 3.43 5.67 1.84
N VAL A 51 2.41 5.54 0.99
CA VAL A 51 1.65 6.66 0.42
C VAL A 51 0.18 6.55 0.80
N GLU A 52 -0.40 7.64 1.30
CA GLU A 52 -1.84 7.78 1.42
C GLU A 52 -2.44 8.33 0.11
N PHE A 53 -3.46 7.65 -0.39
CA PHE A 53 -4.17 8.02 -1.61
C PHE A 53 -5.61 8.36 -1.31
N VAL A 54 -6.13 9.38 -1.98
CA VAL A 54 -7.58 9.59 -2.10
C VAL A 54 -8.03 9.03 -3.45
N CYS A 55 -8.97 8.09 -3.44
CA CYS A 55 -9.48 7.49 -4.66
C CYS A 55 -10.34 8.48 -5.46
N ILE A 56 -9.71 9.21 -6.38
CA ILE A 56 -10.37 10.13 -7.32
C ILE A 56 -10.69 9.48 -8.67
N GLY A 57 -10.41 8.19 -8.84
CA GLY A 57 -10.54 7.52 -10.13
C GLY A 57 -9.31 7.73 -11.01
N ASP A 58 -9.32 7.16 -12.21
CA ASP A 58 -8.26 7.43 -13.16
C ASP A 58 -8.57 8.78 -13.82
N ALA A 59 -7.71 9.77 -13.58
CA ALA A 59 -7.95 11.12 -14.05
C ALA A 59 -7.93 11.24 -15.59
N GLU A 60 -7.34 10.27 -16.29
CA GLU A 60 -7.24 10.27 -17.75
C GLU A 60 -8.40 9.49 -18.41
N ASP A 61 -8.90 8.43 -17.78
CA ASP A 61 -9.95 7.56 -18.32
C ASP A 61 -11.37 7.90 -17.83
N ASP A 62 -11.58 8.02 -16.51
CA ASP A 62 -12.90 8.29 -15.93
C ASP A 62 -12.79 8.92 -14.51
N PRO A 63 -12.96 10.25 -14.38
CA PRO A 63 -12.81 10.95 -13.11
C PRO A 63 -13.98 10.72 -12.13
N ASP A 64 -15.10 10.16 -12.61
CA ASP A 64 -16.27 9.83 -11.78
C ASP A 64 -16.24 8.37 -11.26
N ALA A 65 -15.26 7.56 -11.70
CA ALA A 65 -15.03 6.21 -11.17
C ALA A 65 -14.47 6.20 -9.74
N GLY A 66 -13.96 7.34 -9.26
CA GLY A 66 -13.43 7.51 -7.91
C GLY A 66 -14.51 7.42 -6.82
N CYS A 67 -14.22 6.68 -5.74
CA CYS A 67 -15.15 6.60 -4.61
C CYS A 67 -14.91 7.65 -3.52
N GLY A 68 -13.90 8.50 -3.67
CA GLY A 68 -13.52 9.57 -2.73
C GLY A 68 -12.97 9.08 -1.38
N ARG A 69 -12.69 7.77 -1.25
CA ARG A 69 -12.17 7.18 -0.01
C ARG A 69 -10.66 7.13 0.00
N THR A 70 -10.10 7.27 1.19
CA THR A 70 -8.66 7.12 1.41
C THR A 70 -8.27 5.64 1.48
N PHE A 71 -7.17 5.30 0.85
CA PHE A 71 -6.54 3.99 0.95
C PHE A 71 -5.01 4.15 0.97
N TYR A 72 -4.30 3.10 1.38
CA TYR A 72 -2.89 3.18 1.72
C TYR A 72 -2.06 2.18 0.92
N LEU A 73 -1.03 2.69 0.26
CA LEU A 73 0.04 1.87 -0.33
C LEU A 73 1.19 1.81 0.66
N SER A 74 1.66 0.61 0.97
CA SER A 74 2.81 0.41 1.84
C SER A 74 3.98 -0.12 1.03
N PHE A 75 5.15 0.49 1.19
CA PHE A 75 6.39 0.01 0.61
C PHE A 75 7.04 -1.05 1.52
N VAL A 76 7.99 -1.80 0.93
CA VAL A 76 8.82 -2.73 1.70
C VAL A 76 9.82 -1.92 2.52
N LYS A 77 9.61 -1.91 3.85
CA LYS A 77 10.55 -1.39 4.83
C LYS A 77 11.67 -2.39 5.08
N PHE A 78 12.91 -1.91 5.19
CA PHE A 78 14.07 -2.72 5.55
C PHE A 78 14.66 -2.22 6.87
N GLU A 79 14.79 -3.11 7.86
CA GLU A 79 15.46 -2.83 9.13
C GLU A 79 16.62 -3.82 9.29
N GLY A 80 17.84 -3.32 9.49
CA GLY A 80 19.02 -4.19 9.61
C GLY A 80 19.37 -4.98 8.34
N GLY A 81 18.81 -4.62 7.18
CA GLY A 81 18.96 -5.35 5.92
C GLY A 81 17.92 -6.46 5.70
N GLU A 82 16.97 -6.64 6.63
CA GLU A 82 15.88 -7.59 6.50
C GLU A 82 14.54 -6.87 6.22
N PRO A 83 13.69 -7.38 5.31
CA PRO A 83 12.40 -6.79 5.03
C PRO A 83 11.45 -7.01 6.22
N VAL A 84 10.86 -5.93 6.73
CA VAL A 84 9.94 -5.96 7.87
C VAL A 84 8.59 -6.51 7.42
N ASP A 85 8.04 -7.49 8.16
CA ASP A 85 6.70 -8.00 7.91
C ASP A 85 5.67 -7.49 8.91
N HIS A 86 4.57 -6.92 8.40
CA HIS A 86 3.48 -6.41 9.24
C HIS A 86 2.53 -7.52 9.69
N ARG A 87 2.57 -8.72 9.08
CA ARG A 87 1.64 -9.83 9.35
C ARG A 87 2.30 -10.94 10.15
N VAL A 88 2.84 -10.61 11.30
CA VAL A 88 2.93 -11.63 12.35
C VAL A 88 2.94 -10.92 13.70
N PRO A 89 1.76 -10.70 14.33
CA PRO A 89 1.78 -10.81 15.77
C PRO A 89 2.37 -12.20 16.12
N ASP A 90 3.24 -12.26 17.12
CA ASP A 90 3.77 -13.52 17.66
C ASP A 90 2.60 -14.30 18.30
N ILE A 91 1.76 -14.90 17.45
CA ILE A 91 0.66 -15.74 17.85
C ILE A 91 1.08 -17.15 17.46
N ASP A 92 1.11 -18.01 18.46
CA ASP A 92 1.36 -19.45 18.38
C ASP A 92 0.72 -20.02 17.09
N ARG A 93 1.58 -20.39 16.13
CA ARG A 93 1.15 -20.85 14.81
C ARG A 93 0.20 -22.04 15.01
N PRO A 94 -1.07 -21.98 14.55
CA PRO A 94 -2.03 -23.01 14.85
C PRO A 94 -1.50 -24.37 14.40
N ARG A 95 -1.45 -25.33 15.33
CA ARG A 95 -1.02 -26.69 15.06
C ARG A 95 -2.13 -27.38 14.27
N PHE A 96 -2.03 -27.36 12.94
CA PHE A 96 -2.94 -28.06 12.04
C PHE A 96 -2.74 -29.58 12.15
N ASP A 97 -3.23 -30.20 13.22
CA ASP A 97 -3.22 -31.66 13.42
C ASP A 97 -4.50 -32.26 12.80
N PHE A 98 -4.54 -32.32 11.46
CA PHE A 98 -5.69 -32.87 10.70
C PHE A 98 -5.42 -34.28 10.14
N LEU A 99 -4.47 -35.02 10.69
CA LEU A 99 -4.24 -36.42 10.33
C LEU A 99 -4.99 -37.33 11.31
N ARG A 100 -6.25 -37.64 10.99
CA ARG A 100 -6.97 -38.77 11.58
C ARG A 100 -7.65 -39.61 10.50
#